data_AF-A0AAJ4XAK6-F1
#
_entry.id   AF-A0AAJ4XAK6-F1
#
_cell.length_a   1.000
_cell.length_b   1.000
_cell.length_c   1.000
_cell.angle_alpha   90.00
_cell.angle_beta   90.00
_cell.angle_gamma   90.00
#
_symmetry.space_group_name_H-M   'P 1'
#
loop_
_entity.id
_entity.type
_entity.pdbx_description
1 polymer ?
#
loop_
_entity_poly.entity_id
_entity_poly.type
_entity_poly.pdbx_seq_one_letter_code
_entity_poly.pdbx_strand_id
1 'polypeptide(L)'
;MSKKIIKAEELHITDAECNSRLIISIENGFPSIKLQNPNPEFPSAVLELDSKGTHIKFTHPKGNSSYFFLNNEGSSGLVMINEKGERSYEKIVDDKG
;
A
#
# COMPACT_ATOMS: atom_id res chain seq x y z
N MET A 1 -18.32 15.84 24.00
CA MET A 1 -17.99 16.37 22.66
C MET A 1 -18.59 15.44 21.62
N SER A 2 -19.32 15.96 20.62
CA SER A 2 -19.81 15.14 19.50
C SER A 2 -18.67 14.81 18.54
N LYS A 3 -18.62 13.58 18.04
CA LYS A 3 -17.66 13.17 17.00
C LYS A 3 -18.10 13.80 15.67
N LYS A 4 -17.17 14.44 14.96
CA LYS A 4 -17.38 14.86 13.56
C LYS A 4 -17.05 13.68 12.65
N ILE A 5 -18.00 13.28 11.82
CA ILE A 5 -17.83 12.22 10.81
C ILE A 5 -17.71 12.87 9.44
N ILE A 6 -16.69 12.51 8.69
CA ILE A 6 -16.52 12.89 7.28
C ILE A 6 -16.84 11.66 6.44
N LYS A 7 -17.72 11.81 5.44
CA LYS A 7 -18.03 10.79 4.44
C LYS A 7 -17.51 11.28 3.09
N ALA A 8 -16.61 10.54 2.49
CA ALA A 8 -16.04 10.81 1.18
C ALA A 8 -15.56 9.50 0.58
N GLU A 9 -15.54 9.40 -0.75
CA GLU A 9 -14.89 8.29 -1.45
C GLU A 9 -13.38 8.49 -1.54
N GLU A 10 -12.91 9.73 -1.37
CA GLU A 10 -11.51 10.10 -1.43
C GLU A 10 -11.25 11.29 -0.49
N LEU A 11 -10.21 11.19 0.33
CA LEU A 11 -9.75 12.23 1.23
C LEU A 11 -8.24 12.42 1.06
N HIS A 12 -7.84 13.66 0.78
CA HIS A 12 -6.46 14.05 0.62
C HIS A 12 -6.02 14.88 1.82
N ILE A 13 -4.89 14.49 2.41
CA ILE A 13 -4.12 15.33 3.32
C ILE A 13 -2.92 15.86 2.53
N THR A 14 -2.84 17.17 2.42
CA THR A 14 -1.82 17.87 1.63
C THR A 14 -0.77 18.52 2.50
N ASP A 15 0.39 18.83 1.93
CA ASP A 15 1.35 19.75 2.52
C ASP A 15 0.97 21.22 2.25
N ALA A 16 1.86 22.14 2.63
CA ALA A 16 1.66 23.59 2.48
C ALA A 16 1.62 24.05 1.01
N GLU A 17 2.17 23.26 0.10
CA GLU A 17 2.18 23.52 -1.34
C GLU A 17 0.96 22.89 -2.05
N CYS A 18 0.00 22.34 -1.28
CA CYS A 18 -1.17 21.60 -1.75
C CYS A 18 -0.83 20.29 -2.47
N ASN A 19 0.39 19.77 -2.31
CA ASN A 19 0.72 18.43 -2.80
C ASN A 19 0.13 17.38 -1.86
N SER A 20 -0.47 16.33 -2.42
CA SER A 20 -1.02 15.23 -1.62
C SER A 20 0.10 14.41 -0.98
N ARG A 21 -0.10 14.01 0.28
CA ARG A 21 0.86 13.25 1.09
C ARG A 21 0.25 12.00 1.68
N LEU A 22 -1.03 12.06 2.03
CA LEU A 22 -1.83 10.91 2.43
C LEU A 22 -3.15 10.94 1.67
N ILE A 23 -3.46 9.86 0.98
CA ILE A 23 -4.71 9.66 0.25
C ILE A 23 -5.41 8.48 0.90
N ILE A 24 -6.67 8.67 1.31
CA ILE A 24 -7.56 7.62 1.80
C ILE A 24 -8.71 7.54 0.81
N SER A 25 -8.86 6.41 0.12
CA SER A 25 -9.75 6.30 -1.04
C SER A 25 -10.45 4.94 -1.12
N ILE A 26 -11.48 4.87 -1.97
CA ILE A 26 -12.03 3.62 -2.50
C ILE A 26 -11.53 3.42 -3.93
N GLU A 27 -10.75 2.38 -4.17
CA GLU A 27 -10.18 2.04 -5.47
C GLU A 27 -10.70 0.68 -5.93
N ASN A 28 -11.34 0.65 -7.10
CA ASN A 28 -11.98 -0.58 -7.64
C ASN A 28 -12.96 -1.25 -6.66
N GLY A 29 -13.61 -0.46 -5.81
CA GLY A 29 -14.53 -0.94 -4.77
C GLY A 29 -13.87 -1.38 -3.46
N PHE A 30 -12.55 -1.23 -3.32
CA PHE A 30 -11.79 -1.62 -2.15
C PHE A 30 -11.14 -0.41 -1.44
N PRO A 31 -11.02 -0.41 -0.10
CA PRO A 31 -10.32 0.65 0.62
C PRO A 31 -8.81 0.67 0.32
N SER A 32 -8.26 1.88 0.17
CA SER A 32 -6.83 2.13 -0.02
C SER A 32 -6.35 3.30 0.84
N ILE A 33 -5.11 3.19 1.34
CA ILE A 33 -4.39 4.24 2.05
C ILE A 33 -3.00 4.38 1.41
N LYS A 34 -2.73 5.52 0.79
CA LYS A 34 -1.46 5.81 0.10
C LYS A 34 -0.67 6.89 0.83
N LEU A 35 0.60 6.63 1.07
CA LEU A 35 1.58 7.57 1.59
C LEU A 35 2.55 7.97 0.47
N GLN A 36 2.51 9.24 0.09
CA GLN A 36 3.33 9.79 -0.99
C GLN A 36 4.56 10.49 -0.41
N ASN A 37 5.73 10.15 -0.96
CA ASN A 37 6.97 10.83 -0.59
C ASN A 37 7.00 12.24 -1.19
N PRO A 38 7.41 13.28 -0.44
CA PRO A 38 7.65 14.61 -1.00
C PRO A 38 8.66 14.63 -2.13
N ASN A 39 9.67 13.76 -2.06
CA ASN A 39 10.64 13.61 -3.12
C ASN A 39 10.20 12.45 -4.05
N PRO A 40 9.91 12.72 -5.33
CA PRO A 40 9.48 11.68 -6.28
C PRO A 40 10.55 10.63 -6.56
N GLU A 41 11.81 10.84 -6.16
CA GLU A 41 12.90 9.86 -6.28
C GLU A 41 12.96 8.86 -5.11
N PHE A 42 12.14 9.05 -4.07
CA PHE A 42 12.13 8.23 -2.85
C PHE A 42 10.90 7.31 -2.76
N PRO A 43 10.93 6.28 -1.90
CA PRO A 43 9.84 5.32 -1.80
C PRO A 43 8.51 5.89 -1.32
N SER A 44 7.43 5.33 -1.86
CA SER A 44 6.06 5.47 -1.35
C SER A 44 5.58 4.19 -0.66
N ALA A 45 4.46 4.27 0.04
CA ALA A 45 3.81 3.11 0.65
C ALA A 45 2.30 3.11 0.37
N VAL A 46 1.72 1.92 0.28
CA VAL A 46 0.28 1.71 0.18
C VAL A 46 -0.14 0.58 1.11
N LEU A 47 -1.27 0.76 1.81
CA LEU A 47 -2.06 -0.29 2.44
C LEU A 47 -3.36 -0.40 1.64
N GLU A 48 -3.61 -1.54 1.04
CA GLU A 48 -4.71 -1.71 0.09
C GLU A 48 -5.36 -3.09 0.23
N LEU A 49 -6.67 -3.11 0.02
CA LEU A 49 -7.41 -4.33 -0.26
C LEU A 49 -7.63 -4.45 -1.76
N ASP A 50 -7.64 -5.67 -2.28
CA ASP A 50 -8.01 -5.95 -3.65
C ASP A 50 -8.79 -7.28 -3.75
N SER A 51 -9.07 -7.72 -4.97
CA SER A 51 -9.74 -9.01 -5.23
C SER A 51 -8.98 -10.24 -4.73
N LYS A 52 -7.69 -10.12 -4.39
CA LYS A 52 -6.80 -11.20 -3.96
C LYS A 52 -6.57 -11.20 -2.46
N GLY A 53 -6.73 -10.08 -1.77
CA GLY A 53 -6.64 -9.99 -0.31
C GLY A 53 -6.22 -8.61 0.18
N THR A 54 -5.41 -8.59 1.23
CA THR A 54 -4.88 -7.36 1.83
C THR A 54 -3.38 -7.34 1.76
N HIS A 55 -2.80 -6.17 1.48
CA HIS A 55 -1.37 -6.02 1.43
C HIS A 55 -0.89 -4.63 1.83
N ILE A 56 0.35 -4.59 2.31
CA ILE A 56 1.13 -3.37 2.45
C ILE A 56 2.30 -3.47 1.49
N LYS A 57 2.48 -2.46 0.63
CA LYS A 57 3.55 -2.41 -0.36
C LYS A 57 4.32 -1.11 -0.26
N PHE A 58 5.64 -1.22 -0.23
CA PHE A 58 6.60 -0.14 -0.41
C PHE A 58 7.13 -0.20 -1.84
N THR A 59 7.14 0.94 -2.53
CA THR A 59 7.61 1.02 -3.92
C THR A 59 8.66 2.10 -4.05
N HIS A 60 9.83 1.75 -4.57
CA HIS A 60 10.87 2.68 -4.96
C HIS A 60 10.70 3.02 -6.46
N PRO A 61 10.81 4.29 -6.90
CA PRO A 61 10.67 4.70 -8.31
C PRO A 61 11.60 3.96 -9.28
N LYS A 62 12.79 3.58 -8.80
CA LYS A 62 13.78 2.75 -9.53
C LYS A 62 13.41 1.27 -9.70
N GLY A 63 12.23 0.84 -9.27
CA GLY A 63 11.71 -0.51 -9.51
C GLY A 63 11.77 -1.47 -8.31
N ASN A 64 12.58 -1.19 -7.28
CA ASN A 64 12.59 -1.99 -6.06
C ASN A 64 11.23 -1.93 -5.35
N SER A 65 10.79 -3.04 -4.79
CA SER A 65 9.59 -3.03 -3.94
C SER A 65 9.67 -4.09 -2.86
N SER A 66 8.99 -3.84 -1.75
CA SER A 66 8.84 -4.81 -0.67
C SER A 66 7.38 -4.83 -0.26
N TYR A 67 6.79 -6.01 -0.08
CA TYR A 67 5.40 -6.10 0.35
C TYR A 67 5.15 -7.27 1.29
N PHE A 68 4.21 -7.03 2.20
CA PHE A 68 3.59 -8.03 3.05
C PHE A 68 2.15 -8.24 2.58
N PHE A 69 1.69 -9.48 2.53
CA PHE A 69 0.33 -9.78 2.10
C PHE A 69 -0.30 -10.90 2.91
N LEU A 70 -1.63 -10.89 2.95
CA LEU A 70 -2.49 -12.02 3.30
C LEU A 70 -3.54 -12.14 2.20
N ASN A 71 -3.55 -13.26 1.49
CA ASN A 71 -4.52 -13.50 0.42
C ASN A 71 -5.83 -14.10 0.95
N ASN A 72 -6.86 -14.08 0.11
CA ASN A 72 -8.19 -14.59 0.44
C ASN A 72 -8.22 -16.12 0.61
N GLU A 73 -7.23 -16.84 0.08
CA GLU A 73 -7.02 -18.28 0.29
C GLU A 73 -6.31 -18.62 1.62
N GLY A 74 -5.91 -17.62 2.41
CA GLY A 74 -5.28 -17.81 3.74
C GLY A 74 -3.75 -17.91 3.73
N SER A 75 -3.10 -17.84 2.58
CA SER A 75 -1.64 -17.73 2.47
C SER A 75 -1.17 -16.31 2.76
N SER A 76 -0.04 -16.18 3.45
CA SER A 76 0.59 -14.90 3.74
C SER A 76 2.07 -14.90 3.37
N GLY A 77 2.66 -13.72 3.18
CA GLY A 77 4.08 -13.67 2.90
C GLY A 77 4.70 -12.29 2.94
N LEU A 78 6.04 -12.31 2.97
CA LEU A 78 6.91 -11.16 2.78
C LEU A 78 7.73 -11.38 1.51
N VAL A 79 7.71 -10.42 0.60
CA VAL A 79 8.44 -10.49 -0.66
C VAL A 79 9.25 -9.19 -0.85
N MET A 80 10.51 -9.33 -1.27
CA MET A 80 11.38 -8.23 -1.64
C MET A 80 11.85 -8.40 -3.08
N ILE A 81 11.66 -7.36 -3.88
CA ILE A 81 11.95 -7.32 -5.32
C ILE A 81 13.03 -6.27 -5.55
N ASN A 82 14.08 -6.64 -6.30
CA ASN A 82 15.15 -5.72 -6.69
C ASN A 82 14.73 -4.78 -7.82
N GLU A 83 15.63 -3.89 -8.24
CA GLU A 83 15.43 -2.91 -9.30
C GLU A 83 15.19 -3.54 -10.68
N LYS A 84 15.56 -4.81 -10.87
CA LYS A 84 15.34 -5.57 -12.10
C LYS A 84 13.98 -6.27 -12.13
N GLY A 85 13.20 -6.17 -11.06
CA GLY A 85 11.92 -6.89 -10.92
C GLY A 85 12.06 -8.33 -10.44
N GLU A 86 13.25 -8.74 -9.99
CA GLU A 86 13.51 -10.11 -9.53
C GLU A 86 13.26 -10.22 -8.03
N ARG A 87 12.58 -11.29 -7.60
CA ARG A 87 12.42 -11.60 -6.16
C ARG A 87 13.79 -11.97 -5.58
N SER A 88 14.33 -11.06 -4.77
CA SER A 88 15.60 -11.27 -4.07
C SER A 88 15.42 -11.98 -2.74
N TYR A 89 14.22 -11.90 -2.17
CA TYR A 89 13.81 -12.64 -0.99
C TYR A 89 12.30 -12.90 -1.03
N GLU A 90 11.89 -14.08 -0.60
CA GLU A 90 10.51 -14.38 -0.27
C GLU A 90 10.41 -15.35 0.91
N LYS A 91 9.42 -15.11 1.78
CA LYS A 91 8.94 -16.09 2.75
C LYS A 91 7.43 -16.12 2.65
N ILE A 92 6.89 -17.28 2.30
CA ILE A 92 5.46 -17.54 2.19
C ILE A 92 5.10 -18.62 3.22
N VAL A 93 3.94 -18.45 3.84
CA VAL A 93 3.31 -19.40 4.76
C VAL A 93 1.92 -19.67 4.21
N ASP A 94 1.60 -20.95 4.01
CA ASP A 94 0.27 -21.35 3.54
C ASP A 94 -0.71 -21.50 4.71
N ASP A 95 -1.93 -21.93 4.42
CA ASP A 95 -2.99 -22.15 5.40
C ASP A 95 -2.72 -23.35 6.34
N LYS A 96 -1.65 -24.11 6.11
CA LYS A 96 -1.29 -25.33 6.85
C LYS A 96 -0.11 -25.14 7.81
N GLY A 97 0.58 -24.00 7.75
CA GLY A 97 1.68 -23.63 8.66
C GLY A 97 3.06 -24.00 8.14
#